data_AF-A0A9R1KKI3-F1
#
_entry.id   AF-A0A9R1KKI3-F1
#
_cell.length_a   1.000
_cell.length_b   1.000
_cell.length_c   1.000
_cell.angle_alpha   90.00
_cell.angle_beta   90.00
_cell.angle_gamma   90.00
#
_symmetry.space_group_name_H-M   'P 1'
#
loop_
_entity.id
_entity.type
_entity.pdbx_description
1 polymer ?
#
loop_
_entity_poly.entity_id
_entity_poly.type
_entity_poly.pdbx_seq_one_letter_code
_entity_poly.pdbx_strand_id
1 'polypeptide(L)'
;MEKLMNPMLNHSDPANQLILQESNVGFSLLNASLVNMPVFNEKQWILIIANFRAKFFDIMNPYYSGDTFLPTISVVIYNFKVLFAATYGNSSSFNIGNFESRFVPAPKVNFSKYKGLGLEGFSNLYVKISFLRL
;
A
#
# COMPACT_ATOMS: atom_id res chain seq x y z
N MET A 1 5.58 1.53 -6.96
CA MET A 1 5.42 1.77 -5.52
C MET A 1 6.11 3.04 -5.04
N GLU A 2 7.35 3.30 -5.43
CA GLU A 2 8.09 4.53 -5.04
C GLU A 2 7.31 5.83 -5.30
N LYS A 3 6.58 5.92 -6.42
CA LYS A 3 5.71 7.08 -6.72
C LYS A 3 4.67 7.38 -5.64
N LEU A 4 4.09 6.36 -4.99
CA LEU A 4 3.10 6.58 -3.92
C LEU A 4 3.72 7.18 -2.67
N MET A 5 5.03 7.06 -2.48
CA MET A 5 5.74 7.66 -1.35
C MET A 5 6.11 9.13 -1.58
N ASN A 6 5.90 9.67 -2.79
CA ASN A 6 6.23 11.06 -3.10
C ASN A 6 5.18 12.01 -2.48
N PRO A 7 5.54 12.86 -1.51
CA PRO A 7 4.60 13.82 -0.92
C PRO A 7 4.14 14.89 -1.92
N MET A 8 4.91 15.14 -2.99
CA MET A 8 4.62 16.13 -4.03
C MET A 8 4.10 15.49 -5.31
N LEU A 9 3.45 14.31 -5.22
CA LEU A 9 2.89 13.63 -6.39
C LEU A 9 1.82 14.51 -7.04
N ASN A 10 2.02 14.86 -8.32
CA ASN A 10 1.03 15.63 -9.08
C ASN A 10 -0.09 14.71 -9.56
N HIS A 11 -1.23 14.76 -8.88
CA HIS A 11 -2.41 13.95 -9.18
C HIS A 11 -3.16 14.39 -10.45
N SER A 12 -2.88 15.60 -10.95
CA SER A 12 -3.45 16.11 -12.21
C SER A 12 -2.64 15.69 -13.42
N ASP A 13 -1.43 15.16 -13.23
CA ASP A 13 -0.63 14.61 -14.32
C ASP A 13 -1.31 13.33 -14.85
N PRO A 14 -1.68 13.29 -16.15
CA PRO A 14 -2.30 12.11 -16.75
C PRO A 14 -1.48 10.84 -16.51
N ALA A 15 -0.14 10.90 -16.59
CA ALA A 15 0.71 9.72 -16.41
C ALA A 15 0.61 9.14 -15.00
N ASN A 16 0.34 9.97 -13.98
CA ASN A 16 0.16 9.50 -12.62
C ASN A 16 -1.24 8.90 -12.40
N GLN A 17 -2.26 9.43 -13.08
CA GLN A 17 -3.62 8.88 -13.03
C GLN A 17 -3.71 7.46 -13.60
N LEU A 18 -2.80 7.09 -14.51
CA LEU A 18 -2.75 5.73 -15.06
C LEU A 18 -2.11 4.71 -14.11
N ILE A 19 -1.43 5.12 -13.03
CA ILE A 19 -0.62 4.22 -12.18
C ILE A 19 -1.41 3.00 -11.68
N LEU A 20 -2.70 3.19 -11.35
CA LEU A 20 -3.56 2.15 -10.81
C LEU A 20 -4.49 1.52 -11.87
N GLN A 21 -4.37 1.92 -13.14
CA GLN A 21 -5.18 1.33 -14.20
C GLN A 21 -4.86 -0.14 -14.42
N GLU A 22 -5.87 -0.90 -14.83
CA GLU A 22 -5.77 -2.35 -15.03
C GLU A 22 -4.68 -2.74 -16.03
N SER A 23 -4.44 -1.91 -17.05
CA SER A 23 -3.35 -2.12 -18.01
C SER A 23 -1.96 -2.07 -17.38
N ASN A 24 -1.81 -1.34 -16.27
CA ASN A 24 -0.54 -1.17 -15.56
C ASN A 24 -0.40 -2.11 -14.36
N VAL A 25 -1.50 -2.48 -13.71
CA VAL A 25 -1.49 -3.40 -12.54
C VAL A 25 -1.81 -4.85 -12.91
N GLY A 26 -2.42 -5.10 -14.07
CA GLY A 26 -2.72 -6.42 -14.65
C GLY A 26 -4.13 -6.96 -14.39
N PHE A 27 -4.96 -6.27 -13.60
CA PHE A 27 -6.34 -6.66 -13.26
C PHE A 27 -7.09 -5.48 -12.59
N SER A 28 -8.39 -5.63 -12.35
CA SER A 28 -9.19 -4.62 -11.65
C SER A 28 -8.93 -4.58 -10.16
N LEU A 29 -8.50 -3.44 -9.61
CA LEU A 29 -8.40 -3.26 -8.16
C LEU A 29 -9.77 -3.31 -7.46
N LEU A 30 -10.88 -3.04 -8.17
CA LEU A 30 -12.23 -3.26 -7.64
C LEU A 30 -12.51 -4.73 -7.31
N ASN A 31 -11.81 -5.65 -7.99
CA ASN A 31 -11.92 -7.09 -7.75
C ASN A 31 -10.84 -7.63 -6.79
N ALA A 32 -9.97 -6.76 -6.27
CA ALA A 32 -8.92 -7.16 -5.33
C ALA A 32 -9.51 -7.35 -3.93
N SER A 33 -9.10 -8.40 -3.23
CA SER A 33 -9.39 -8.52 -1.80
C SER A 33 -8.41 -7.67 -0.97
N LEU A 34 -7.13 -7.70 -1.37
CA LEU A 34 -6.02 -7.02 -0.68
C LEU A 34 -5.10 -6.38 -1.72
N VAL A 35 -4.61 -5.18 -1.40
CA VAL A 35 -3.54 -4.52 -2.17
C VAL A 35 -2.37 -4.26 -1.22
N ASN A 36 -1.26 -4.94 -1.49
CA ASN A 36 -0.03 -4.86 -0.68
C ASN A 36 0.83 -3.70 -1.18
N MET A 37 1.17 -2.78 -0.28
CA MET A 37 1.97 -1.59 -0.53
C MET A 37 3.19 -1.59 0.38
N PRO A 38 4.27 -2.29 -0.01
CA PRO A 38 5.52 -2.29 0.74
C PRO A 38 6.18 -0.90 0.67
N VAL A 39 6.66 -0.43 1.81
CA VAL A 39 7.31 0.88 1.97
C VAL A 39 8.65 0.67 2.65
N PHE A 40 9.71 1.20 2.04
CA PHE A 40 11.05 1.21 2.62
C PHE A 40 11.41 2.63 3.01
N ASN A 41 11.62 2.87 4.29
CA ASN A 41 12.12 4.15 4.79
C ASN A 41 13.14 3.88 5.90
N GLU A 42 14.16 4.74 6.02
CA GLU A 42 15.16 4.68 7.10
C GLU A 42 15.75 3.28 7.38
N LYS A 43 16.06 2.51 6.33
CA LYS A 43 16.60 1.13 6.39
C LYS A 43 15.64 0.08 6.97
N GLN A 44 14.36 0.39 7.06
CA GLN A 44 13.32 -0.51 7.54
C GLN A 44 12.19 -0.62 6.53
N TRP A 45 11.68 -1.84 6.39
CA TRP A 45 10.47 -2.12 5.62
C TRP A 45 9.26 -2.12 6.55
N ILE A 46 8.18 -1.48 6.08
CA ILE A 46 6.84 -1.67 6.60
C ILE A 46 5.93 -2.12 5.45
N LEU A 47 4.80 -2.74 5.79
CA LEU A 47 3.79 -3.11 4.81
C LEU A 47 2.48 -2.37 5.14
N ILE A 48 1.98 -1.61 4.17
CA ILE A 48 0.64 -1.05 4.21
C ILE A 48 -0.25 -1.92 3.33
N ILE A 49 -1.40 -2.34 3.80
CA ILE A 49 -2.33 -3.18 3.04
C ILE A 49 -3.65 -2.43 2.93
N ALA A 50 -4.08 -2.11 1.71
CA ALA A 50 -5.47 -1.71 1.51
C ALA A 50 -6.33 -2.98 1.52
N ASN A 51 -7.06 -3.17 2.60
CA ASN A 51 -7.88 -4.35 2.85
C ASN A 51 -9.32 -4.05 2.43
N PHE A 52 -9.66 -4.39 1.18
CA PHE A 52 -10.95 -4.09 0.56
C PHE A 52 -12.10 -4.82 1.26
N ARG A 53 -11.80 -5.97 1.89
CA ARG A 53 -12.77 -6.75 2.67
C ARG A 53 -13.11 -6.10 4.01
N ALA A 54 -12.09 -5.74 4.78
CA ALA A 54 -12.27 -5.16 6.11
C ALA A 54 -12.56 -3.66 6.07
N LYS A 55 -12.29 -3.00 4.94
CA LYS A 55 -12.38 -1.55 4.76
C LYS A 55 -11.41 -0.73 5.61
N PHE A 56 -10.19 -1.24 5.75
CA PHE A 56 -9.09 -0.59 6.47
C PHE A 56 -7.81 -0.53 5.63
N PHE A 57 -6.93 0.40 5.99
CA PHE A 57 -5.50 0.31 5.70
C PHE A 57 -4.80 -0.35 6.90
N ASP A 58 -4.47 -1.63 6.76
CA ASP A 58 -3.73 -2.38 7.76
C ASP A 58 -2.25 -2.03 7.66
N ILE A 59 -1.65 -1.51 8.73
CA ILE A 59 -0.24 -1.14 8.79
C ILE A 59 0.51 -2.18 9.61
N MET A 60 1.34 -2.97 8.94
CA MET A 60 2.25 -3.93 9.55
C MET A 60 3.61 -3.27 9.73
N ASN A 61 3.91 -2.92 10.98
CA ASN A 61 5.21 -2.37 11.36
C ASN A 61 5.91 -3.31 12.36
N PRO A 62 6.96 -4.05 11.95
CA PRO A 62 7.63 -5.04 12.80
C PRO A 62 8.45 -4.43 13.95
N TYR A 63 8.82 -3.16 13.85
CA TYR A 63 9.46 -2.41 14.92
C TYR A 63 8.58 -1.24 15.28
N TYR A 64 8.09 -1.21 16.52
CA TYR A 64 7.18 -0.19 17.00
C TYR A 64 7.93 1.15 17.22
N SER A 65 8.39 1.78 16.13
CA SER A 65 8.81 3.18 16.06
C SER A 65 7.62 3.99 15.54
N GLY A 66 6.58 4.04 16.36
CA GLY A 66 5.24 4.48 15.98
C GLY A 66 5.18 5.85 15.29
N ASP A 67 6.14 6.74 15.54
CA ASP A 67 6.08 8.13 15.10
C ASP A 67 6.87 8.40 13.80
N THR A 68 7.97 7.68 13.54
CA THR A 68 8.89 8.02 12.44
C THR A 68 8.32 7.71 11.06
N PHE A 69 7.43 6.72 10.98
CA PHE A 69 6.81 6.30 9.71
C PHE A 69 5.48 6.99 9.41
N LEU A 70 4.87 7.69 10.38
CA LEU A 70 3.54 8.30 10.20
C LEU A 70 3.46 9.24 9.00
N PRO A 71 4.46 10.11 8.72
CA PRO A 71 4.41 10.96 7.55
C PRO A 71 4.38 10.15 6.25
N THR A 72 5.26 9.15 6.11
CA THR A 72 5.33 8.30 4.92
C THR A 72 4.06 7.46 4.75
N ILE A 73 3.54 6.87 5.83
CA ILE A 73 2.28 6.14 5.83
C ILE A 73 1.14 7.03 5.33
N SER A 74 1.04 8.25 5.87
CA SER A 74 -0.01 9.19 5.51
C SER A 74 0.05 9.59 4.04
N VAL A 75 1.26 9.85 3.51
CA VAL A 75 1.48 10.17 2.10
C VAL A 75 1.07 9.00 1.20
N VAL A 76 1.50 7.78 1.51
CA VAL A 76 1.17 6.59 0.70
C VAL A 76 -0.34 6.35 0.68
N ILE A 77 -1.00 6.40 1.83
CA ILE A 77 -2.46 6.22 1.93
C ILE A 77 -3.20 7.32 1.16
N TYR A 78 -2.79 8.58 1.33
CA TYR A 78 -3.39 9.71 0.64
C TYR A 78 -3.28 9.57 -0.88
N ASN A 79 -2.06 9.37 -1.38
CA ASN A 79 -1.79 9.22 -2.81
C ASN A 79 -2.57 8.03 -3.39
N PHE A 80 -2.62 6.90 -2.68
CA PHE A 80 -3.38 5.73 -3.11
C PHE A 80 -4.88 6.04 -3.20
N LYS A 81 -5.48 6.69 -2.19
CA LYS A 81 -6.90 7.08 -2.20
C LYS A 81 -7.24 7.97 -3.39
N VAL A 82 -6.44 9.02 -3.62
CA VAL A 82 -6.68 9.99 -4.70
C VAL A 82 -6.58 9.31 -6.07
N LEU A 83 -5.51 8.55 -6.30
CA LEU A 83 -5.33 7.85 -7.58
C LEU A 83 -6.40 6.78 -7.80
N PHE A 84 -6.78 6.05 -6.75
CA PHE A 84 -7.84 5.04 -6.85
C PHE A 84 -9.17 5.68 -7.23
N ALA A 85 -9.50 6.81 -6.60
CA ALA A 85 -10.70 7.57 -6.95
C ALA A 85 -10.64 8.11 -8.39
N ALA A 86 -9.48 8.54 -8.88
CA ALA A 86 -9.32 8.96 -10.27
C ALA A 86 -9.47 7.80 -11.26
N THR A 87 -8.98 6.61 -10.92
CA THR A 87 -9.04 5.42 -11.78
C THR A 87 -10.43 4.76 -11.81
N TYR A 88 -11.11 4.69 -10.67
CA TYR A 88 -12.36 3.94 -10.50
C TYR A 88 -13.57 4.79 -10.10
N GLY A 89 -13.40 6.11 -10.11
CA GLY A 89 -14.39 7.10 -9.68
C GLY A 89 -15.66 7.00 -10.51
N ASN A 90 -16.60 6.21 -9.97
CA ASN A 90 -18.04 6.10 -10.26
C ASN A 90 -18.62 4.76 -9.76
N SER A 91 -17.84 3.87 -9.14
CA SER A 91 -18.38 2.68 -8.48
C SER A 91 -19.13 3.06 -7.19
N SER A 92 -20.44 3.30 -7.28
CA SER A 92 -21.32 3.63 -6.14
C SER A 92 -21.29 2.59 -5.00
N SER A 93 -20.80 1.38 -5.28
CA SER A 93 -20.69 0.28 -4.31
C SER A 93 -19.45 0.35 -3.40
N PHE A 94 -18.44 1.17 -3.71
CA PHE A 94 -17.16 1.11 -3.02
C PHE A 94 -16.45 2.47 -2.91
N ASN A 95 -16.33 2.99 -1.69
CA ASN A 95 -15.65 4.27 -1.40
C ASN A 95 -14.41 4.04 -0.52
N ILE A 96 -13.23 4.08 -1.15
CA ILE A 96 -11.95 3.94 -0.46
C ILE A 96 -11.61 5.15 0.44
N GLY A 97 -12.24 6.30 0.21
CA GLY A 97 -12.07 7.50 1.03
C GLY A 97 -12.40 7.26 2.50
N ASN A 98 -13.38 6.39 2.78
CA ASN A 98 -13.87 6.06 4.13
C ASN A 98 -12.99 5.04 4.87
N PHE A 99 -11.96 4.50 4.23
CA PHE A 99 -11.10 3.51 4.88
C PHE A 99 -10.24 4.21 5.92
N GLU A 100 -10.31 3.75 7.16
CA GLU A 100 -9.45 4.18 8.26
C GLU A 100 -8.13 3.41 8.25
N SER A 101 -7.11 3.92 8.92
CA SER A 101 -5.84 3.23 9.13
C SER A 101 -5.77 2.61 10.52
N ARG A 102 -5.17 1.42 10.62
CA ARG A 102 -4.90 0.79 11.91
C ARG A 102 -3.58 0.04 11.88
N PHE A 103 -2.88 0.05 13.00
CA PHE A 103 -1.72 -0.83 13.19
C PHE A 103 -2.19 -2.23 13.53
N VAL A 104 -1.66 -3.22 12.81
CA VAL A 104 -1.93 -4.64 13.08
C VAL A 104 -0.66 -5.31 13.57
N PRO A 105 -0.75 -6.33 14.44
CA PRO A 105 0.41 -7.06 14.91
C PRO A 105 1.23 -7.62 13.73
N ALA A 106 2.49 -7.20 13.63
CA ALA A 106 3.45 -7.76 12.70
C ALA A 106 4.40 -8.68 13.47
N PRO A 107 4.69 -9.91 12.99
CA PRO A 107 5.74 -10.72 13.58
C PRO A 107 7.05 -9.91 13.61
N LYS A 108 7.73 -9.90 14.77
CA LYS A 108 9.04 -9.29 14.93
C LYS A 108 10.05 -10.09 14.12
N VAL A 109 10.35 -9.63 12.92
CA VAL A 109 11.34 -10.24 12.04
C VAL A 109 12.66 -9.51 12.23
N ASN A 110 13.74 -10.26 12.45
CA ASN A 110 15.08 -9.69 12.50
C ASN A 110 15.64 -9.51 11.08
N PHE A 111 15.42 -8.34 10.48
CA PHE A 111 15.83 -8.05 9.09
C PHE A 111 17.34 -7.97 8.87
N SER A 112 18.15 -7.91 9.94
CA SER A 112 19.61 -8.03 9.80
C SER A 112 20.04 -9.36 9.18
N LYS A 113 19.25 -10.43 9.41
CA LYS A 113 19.44 -11.76 8.79
C LYS A 113 18.94 -11.84 7.33
N TYR A 114 18.19 -10.83 6.90
CA TYR A 114 17.56 -10.75 5.58
C TYR A 114 18.13 -9.61 4.73
N LYS A 115 19.33 -9.10 5.08
CA LYS A 115 20.13 -8.24 4.20
C LYS A 115 20.34 -8.96 2.87
N GLY A 116 19.55 -8.60 1.86
CA GLY A 116 19.56 -9.25 0.54
C GLY A 116 18.18 -9.74 0.06
N LEU A 117 17.17 -9.84 0.93
CA LEU A 117 15.79 -10.04 0.46
C LEU A 117 15.28 -8.73 -0.14
N GLY A 118 15.10 -8.72 -1.45
CA GLY A 118 14.40 -7.64 -2.16
C GLY A 118 12.93 -7.57 -1.78
N LEU A 119 12.20 -6.64 -2.42
CA LEU A 119 10.75 -6.44 -2.24
C LEU A 119 9.94 -7.74 -2.26
N GLU A 120 10.28 -8.68 -3.15
CA GLU A 120 9.62 -9.98 -3.25
C GLU A 120 9.83 -10.85 -2.01
N GLY A 121 11.03 -10.86 -1.44
CA GLY A 121 11.35 -11.63 -0.24
C GLY A 121 10.66 -11.08 1.01
N PHE A 122 10.62 -9.75 1.15
CA PHE A 122 9.87 -9.09 2.22
C PHE A 122 8.38 -9.36 2.12
N SER A 123 7.84 -9.26 0.91
CA SER A 123 6.42 -9.51 0.67
C SER A 123 6.10 -10.99 0.87
N ASN A 124 6.88 -11.93 0.33
CA ASN A 124 6.69 -13.36 0.60
C ASN A 124 6.71 -13.72 2.10
N LEU A 125 7.45 -12.98 2.93
CA LEU A 125 7.48 -13.13 4.38
C LEU A 125 6.20 -12.61 5.08
N TYR A 126 5.52 -11.62 4.49
CA TYR A 126 4.35 -10.93 5.03
C TYR A 126 3.09 -11.05 4.14
N VAL A 127 3.07 -12.02 3.22
CA VAL A 127 2.15 -12.18 2.07
C VAL A 127 2.68 -11.57 0.77
N LYS A 128 3.11 -12.49 -0.11
CA LYS A 128 3.30 -12.42 -1.57
C LYS A 128 2.77 -11.08 -2.12
N ILE A 129 3.59 -10.28 -2.84
CA ILE A 129 3.03 -9.13 -3.60
C ILE A 129 2.04 -9.75 -4.57
N SER A 130 0.78 -9.69 -4.19
CA SER A 130 -0.27 -10.42 -4.86
C SER A 130 -1.47 -9.60 -4.60
N PHE A 131 -1.92 -8.97 -5.67
CA PHE A 131 -3.31 -8.62 -5.78
C PHE A 131 -4.09 -9.93 -5.76
N LEU A 132 -4.39 -10.37 -4.54
CA LEU A 132 -5.05 -11.65 -4.32
C LEU A 132 -6.51 -11.45 -4.69
N ARG A 133 -6.87 -11.97 -5.86
CA ARG A 133 -8.20 -12.48 -6.10
C ARG A 133 -8.32 -13.74 -5.24
N LEU A 134 -9.24 -13.71 -4.28
CA LEU A 134 -9.77 -14.89 -3.64
C LEU A 134 -11.12 -15.17 -4.28
#